data_AF-A0A662HSD6-F1
#
_entry.id   AF-A0A662HSD6-F1
#
_cell.length_a   1.000
_cell.length_b   1.000
_cell.length_c   1.000
_cell.angle_alpha   90.00
_cell.angle_beta   90.00
_cell.angle_gamma   90.00
#
_symmetry.space_group_name_H-M   'P 1'
#
loop_
_entity.id
_entity.type
_entity.pdbx_description
1 polymer ?
#
loop_
_entity_poly.entity_id
_entity_poly.type
_entity_poly.pdbx_seq_one_letter_code
_entity_poly.pdbx_strand_id
1 'polypeptide(L)' 'MKAARLMLEAYKMLLEAADSMRTSKLHETEAFRHLLESLKQLSWALTVMRALGQLDPETEKELERVLTERLIS' A
#
# COMPACT_ATOMS: atom_id res chain seq x y z
N MET A 1 4.32 -0.89 15.95
CA MET A 1 5.40 0.13 16.00
C MET A 1 5.01 1.36 15.19
N LYS A 2 5.47 2.58 15.56
CA LYS A 2 5.17 3.83 14.82
C LYS A 2 5.54 3.76 13.32
N ALA A 3 6.70 3.17 13.00
CA ALA A 3 7.17 3.06 11.61
C ALA A 3 6.23 2.21 10.73
N ALA A 4 5.75 1.07 11.24
CA ALA A 4 4.83 0.20 10.51
C ALA A 4 3.51 0.89 10.14
N ARG A 5 2.95 1.68 11.08
CA ARG A 5 1.75 2.49 10.82
C ARG A 5 1.99 3.54 9.75
N LEU A 6 3.10 4.27 9.84
CA LEU A 6 3.47 5.26 8.83
C LEU A 6 3.65 4.64 7.44
N MET A 7 4.21 3.43 7.37
CA MET A 7 4.34 2.69 6.10
C MET A 7 2.97 2.27 5.54
N LEU A 8 2.03 1.85 6.40
CA LEU A 8 0.67 1.51 5.99
C LEU A 8 -0.12 2.75 5.53
N GLU A 9 0.02 3.87 6.21
CA GLU A 9 -0.55 5.16 5.80
C GLU A 9 0.01 5.62 4.44
N ALA A 10 1.33 5.53 4.26
CA ALA A 10 1.97 5.82 2.98
C ALA A 10 1.44 4.91 1.87
N TYR A 11 1.33 3.61 2.13
CA TYR A 11 0.77 2.65 1.16
C TYR A 11 -0.65 3.03 0.72
N LYS A 12 -1.53 3.40 1.66
CA LYS A 12 -2.90 3.87 1.35
C LYS A 12 -2.90 5.15 0.51
N MET A 13 -2.10 6.14 0.87
CA MET A 13 -1.99 7.39 0.10
C MET A 13 -1.53 7.14 -1.35
N LEU A 14 -0.56 6.23 -1.54
CA LEU A 14 -0.09 5.89 -2.88
C LEU A 14 -1.15 5.11 -3.68
N LEU A 15 -1.98 4.29 -3.03
CA LEU A 15 -3.11 3.62 -3.69
C LEU A 15 -4.13 4.64 -4.20
N GLU A 16 -4.49 5.62 -3.37
CA GLU A 16 -5.38 6.71 -3.76
C GLU A 16 -4.80 7.53 -4.93
N ALA A 17 -3.50 7.82 -4.89
CA ALA A 17 -2.81 8.46 -5.99
C ALA A 17 -2.89 7.60 -7.27
N ALA A 18 -2.74 6.28 -7.16
CA ALA A 18 -2.81 5.39 -8.31
C ALA A 18 -4.22 5.38 -8.93
N ASP A 19 -5.27 5.37 -8.12
CA ASP A 19 -6.65 5.47 -8.59
C ASP A 19 -6.92 6.81 -9.27
N SER A 20 -6.43 7.90 -8.68
CA SER A 20 -6.54 9.25 -9.27
C SER A 20 -5.83 9.34 -10.62
N MET A 21 -4.64 8.72 -10.76
CA MET A 21 -3.89 8.70 -12.02
C MET A 21 -4.57 7.83 -13.09
N ARG A 22 -5.21 6.71 -12.71
CA ARG A 22 -6.02 5.89 -13.63
C ARG A 22 -7.20 6.70 -14.19
N THR A 23 -7.95 7.36 -13.32
CA THR A 23 -9.13 8.16 -13.72
C THR A 23 -8.73 9.39 -14.56
N SER A 24 -7.57 9.98 -14.29
CA SER A 24 -7.04 11.15 -15.01
C SER A 24 -6.27 10.80 -16.30
N LYS A 25 -6.28 9.54 -16.76
CA LYS A 25 -5.52 9.06 -17.93
C LYS A 25 -4.00 9.26 -17.86
N LEU A 26 -3.43 9.38 -16.67
CA LEU A 26 -1.99 9.48 -16.44
C LEU A 26 -1.32 8.10 -16.28
N HIS A 27 -2.05 7.00 -16.50
CA HIS A 27 -1.59 5.64 -16.26
C HIS A 27 -0.47 5.16 -17.20
N GLU A 28 -0.21 5.86 -18.30
CA GLU A 28 0.90 5.54 -19.21
C GLU A 28 2.20 6.31 -18.86
N THR A 29 2.12 7.25 -17.91
CA THR A 29 3.27 8.10 -17.55
C THR A 29 4.33 7.35 -16.76
N GLU A 30 5.58 7.83 -16.84
CA GLU A 30 6.68 7.32 -16.00
C GLU A 30 6.38 7.52 -14.51
N ALA A 31 5.71 8.62 -14.15
CA ALA A 31 5.28 8.89 -12.77
C ALA A 31 4.37 7.79 -12.24
N PHE A 32 3.44 7.27 -13.07
CA PHE A 32 2.59 6.15 -12.68
C PHE A 32 3.39 4.86 -12.49
N ARG A 33 4.39 4.61 -13.34
CA ARG A 33 5.28 3.45 -13.19
C ARG A 33 6.09 3.51 -11.88
N HIS A 34 6.67 4.66 -11.56
CA HIS A 34 7.37 4.86 -10.28
C HIS A 34 6.44 4.71 -9.06
N LEU A 35 5.19 5.17 -9.18
CA LEU A 35 4.17 4.98 -8.15
C LEU A 35 3.87 3.50 -7.91
N LEU A 36 3.67 2.71 -8.97
CA LEU A 36 3.41 1.27 -8.86
C LEU A 36 4.59 0.51 -8.25
N GLU A 37 5.83 0.86 -8.61
CA GLU A 37 7.02 0.25 -8.00
C GLU A 37 7.12 0.59 -6.51
N SER A 38 6.80 1.83 -6.12
CA SER A 38 6.75 2.23 -4.70
C SER A 38 5.71 1.45 -3.92
N LEU A 39 4.51 1.27 -4.49
CA LEU A 39 3.45 0.45 -3.92
C LEU A 39 3.89 -1.00 -3.72
N LYS A 40 4.56 -1.61 -4.71
CA LYS A 40 5.09 -2.97 -4.63
C LYS A 40 6.13 -3.13 -3.53
N GLN A 41 7.04 -2.16 -3.39
CA GLN A 41 8.06 -2.23 -2.33
C GLN A 41 7.45 -2.09 -0.94
N LEU A 42 6.49 -1.20 -0.77
CA LEU A 42 5.78 -1.03 0.51
C LEU A 42 4.93 -2.25 0.86
N SER A 43 4.18 -2.82 -0.10
CA SER A 43 3.37 -4.01 0.16
C SER A 43 4.24 -5.21 0.55
N TRP A 44 5.38 -5.39 -0.11
CA TRP A 44 6.36 -6.41 0.25
C TRP A 44 6.90 -6.20 1.67
N ALA A 45 7.35 -4.99 2.00
CA ALA A 45 7.90 -4.68 3.32
C ALA A 45 6.86 -4.94 4.43
N LEU A 46 5.62 -4.49 4.26
CA LEU A 46 4.53 -4.73 5.21
C LEU A 46 4.22 -6.22 5.37
N THR A 47 4.25 -6.99 4.28
CA THR A 47 4.05 -8.44 4.30
C THR A 47 5.17 -9.15 5.07
N VAL A 48 6.43 -8.76 4.84
CA VAL A 48 7.57 -9.31 5.59
C VAL A 48 7.46 -8.96 7.07
N MET A 49 7.12 -7.71 7.42
CA MET A 49 6.93 -7.30 8.81
C MET A 49 5.82 -8.12 9.51
N ARG A 50 4.72 -8.42 8.81
CA ARG A 50 3.66 -9.31 9.31
C ARG A 50 4.20 -10.72 9.55
N ALA A 51 4.88 -11.30 8.57
CA ALA A 51 5.42 -12.66 8.65
C ALA A 51 6.44 -12.83 9.79
N LEU A 52 7.17 -11.76 10.12
CA LEU A 52 8.14 -11.72 11.21
C LEU A 52 7.51 -11.37 12.58
N GLY A 53 6.19 -11.14 12.66
CA GLY A 53 5.50 -10.76 13.90
C GLY A 53 5.89 -9.35 14.40
N GLN A 54 6.30 -8.46 13.50
CA GLN A 54 6.74 -7.10 13.83
C GLN A 54 5.62 -6.05 13.78
N LEU A 55 4.45 -6.44 13.27
CA LEU A 55 3.26 -5.62 13.27
C LEU A 55 2.51 -5.78 14.59
N ASP A 56 1.97 -4.68 15.11
CA ASP A 56 1.03 -4.78 16.23
C ASP A 56 -0.35 -5.27 15.71
N PRO A 57 -1.18 -5.92 16.56
CA PRO A 57 -2.42 -6.56 16.11
C PRO A 57 -3.41 -5.60 15.42
N GLU A 58 -3.38 -4.32 15.77
CA GLU A 58 -4.18 -3.27 15.13
C GLU A 58 -3.70 -3.04 13.70
N THR A 59 -2.39 -2.85 13.52
CA THR A 59 -1.76 -2.66 12.21
C THR A 59 -1.95 -3.89 11.30
N GLU A 60 -1.89 -5.11 11.83
CA GLU A 60 -2.13 -6.34 11.04
C GLU A 60 -3.55 -6.41 10.49
N LYS A 61 -4.56 -6.15 11.33
CA LYS A 61 -5.97 -6.13 10.91
C LYS A 61 -6.21 -5.08 9.85
N GLU A 62 -5.58 -3.92 9.99
CA GLU A 62 -5.74 -2.84 9.03
C GLU A 62 -5.05 -3.13 7.70
N LEU A 63 -3.85 -3.71 7.72
CA LEU A 63 -3.19 -4.21 6.51
C LEU A 63 -4.06 -5.25 5.80
N GLU A 64 -4.63 -6.19 6.55
CA GLU A 64 -5.51 -7.23 6.00
C GLU A 64 -6.77 -6.62 5.36
N ARG A 65 -7.41 -5.64 6.00
CA ARG A 65 -8.54 -4.90 5.39
C ARG A 65 -8.15 -4.25 4.07
N VAL A 66 -7.05 -3.50 4.03
CA VAL A 66 -6.60 -2.81 2.81
C VAL A 66 -6.35 -3.78 1.66
N LEU A 67 -5.75 -4.94 1.94
CA LEU A 67 -5.49 -5.96 0.93
C LEU A 67 -6.76 -6.67 0.46
N THR A 68 -7.74 -6.88 1.34
CA THR A 68 -8.95 -7.64 1.03
C THR A 68 -10.03 -6.79 0.36
N GLU A 69 -10.26 -5.55 0.83
CA GLU A 69 -11.29 -4.65 0.29
C GLU A 69 -11.03 -4.29 -1.17
N ARG A 70 -9.76 -4.23 -1.59
CA ARG A 70 -9.37 -3.89 -2.96
C ARG A 70 -9.15 -5.08 -3.90
N LEU A 71 -9.30 -6.31 -3.41
CA LEU A 71 -9.38 -7.51 -4.27
C LEU A 71 -10.79 -7.70 -4.87
N ILE A 72 -11.79 -7.00 -4.34
CA ILE A 72 -13.21 -7.15 -4.68
C ILE A 72 -13.75 -5.94 -5.47
N SER A 73 -13.02 -4.83 -5.52
CA SER A 73 -13.34 -3.61 -6.29
C SER A 73 -12.71 -3.61 -7.68
#